data_AF-A0A1J8R1V7-F1
#
_entry.id   AF-A0A1J8R1V7-F1
#
_cell.length_a   1.000
_cell.length_b   1.000
_cell.length_c   1.000
_cell.angle_alpha   90.00
_cell.angle_beta   90.00
_cell.angle_gamma   90.00
#
_symmetry.space_group_name_H-M   'P 1'
#
loop_
_entity.id
_entity.type
_entity.pdbx_description
1 polymer ?
#
loop_
_entity_poly.entity_id
_entity_poly.type
_entity_poly.pdbx_seq_one_letter_code
_entity_poly.pdbx_strand_id
1 'polypeptide(L)'
;RDVFGTLAALIPSAGGILSNELRTHTEHVIVRLRDPYFRVMLTQLASKDWFEVPEEELLRLRGRLAIAFQFLEDKALSSYLRRMTDQACTRGDIGGLIIGGLTPTGMNIVQGYVDRTGDVQTAAILGAHASPAKFVDARAEWWLETYRSLLDGFKLFHHRVAFGVERGQILQDAVQNGDLAPFEWAPRQILIRCSYCSKPKNPVLDGVHRGRPTACPHCSCAPPRCSDCLVTLSIVPDGAREAELSHSHTAHQNTIDEAIIICQTCQHSGHASHILDWFFGEDGARSHDMCPVADCDCH
;
A
#
# COMPACT_ATOMS: atom_id res chain seq x y z
N ARG A 1 18.60 -37.86 23.61
CA ARG A 1 19.57 -38.63 22.80
C ARG A 1 19.05 -40.03 22.44
N ASP A 2 17.75 -40.33 22.61
CA ASP A 2 17.18 -41.69 22.36
C ASP A 2 16.07 -41.76 21.31
N VAL A 3 15.72 -40.67 20.62
CA VAL A 3 14.56 -40.66 19.70
C VAL A 3 14.79 -41.54 18.46
N PHE A 4 16.05 -41.69 18.02
CA PHE A 4 16.41 -42.48 16.84
C PHE A 4 16.33 -44.00 17.05
N GLY A 5 16.63 -44.49 18.26
CA GLY A 5 16.48 -45.91 18.60
C GLY A 5 15.01 -46.34 18.68
N THR A 6 14.15 -45.44 19.17
CA THR A 6 12.70 -45.68 19.26
C THR A 6 12.03 -45.64 17.89
N LEU A 7 12.45 -44.75 16.98
CA LEU A 7 11.93 -44.68 15.60
C LEU A 7 12.24 -45.94 14.79
N ALA A 8 13.41 -46.57 15.00
CA ALA A 8 13.76 -47.82 14.33
C ALA A 8 12.88 -49.01 14.76
N ALA A 9 12.35 -48.99 16.00
CA ALA A 9 11.40 -49.99 16.50
C ALA A 9 9.95 -49.77 16.01
N LEU A 10 9.67 -48.58 15.47
CA LEU A 10 8.33 -48.17 15.04
C LEU A 10 8.07 -48.40 13.55
N ILE A 11 9.09 -48.69 12.74
CA ILE A 11 8.91 -49.04 11.32
C ILE A 11 8.45 -50.51 11.27
N PRO A 12 7.18 -50.80 10.95
CA PRO A 12 6.73 -52.18 10.84
C PRO A 12 7.36 -52.78 9.59
N SER A 13 8.10 -53.87 9.75
CA SER A 13 8.38 -54.77 8.63
C SER A 13 7.04 -55.18 8.01
N ALA A 14 6.77 -54.67 6.81
CA ALA A 14 5.70 -55.03 5.89
C ALA A 14 4.42 -55.65 6.52
N GLY A 15 3.40 -54.82 6.77
CA GLY A 15 2.00 -55.27 6.84
C GLY A 15 1.42 -55.61 8.21
N GLY A 16 2.16 -55.45 9.31
CA GLY A 16 1.64 -55.70 10.67
C GLY A 16 0.70 -54.61 11.19
N ILE A 17 -0.43 -54.99 11.79
CA ILE A 17 -1.25 -54.12 12.64
C ILE A 17 -0.37 -53.68 13.83
N LEU A 18 -0.16 -52.37 14.01
CA LEU A 18 0.49 -51.83 15.21
C LEU A 18 -0.26 -52.35 16.46
N SER A 19 0.44 -53.09 17.33
CA SER A 19 -0.16 -53.61 18.56
C SER A 19 -0.74 -52.46 19.39
N ASN A 20 -1.82 -52.71 20.13
CA ASN A 20 -2.44 -51.70 21.00
C ASN A 20 -1.40 -51.10 22.00
N GLU A 21 -0.42 -51.89 22.40
CA GLU A 21 0.70 -51.48 23.28
C GLU A 21 1.67 -50.52 22.59
N LEU A 22 1.98 -50.75 21.31
CA LEU A 22 2.79 -49.82 20.53
C LEU A 22 2.06 -48.49 20.29
N ARG A 23 0.74 -48.52 20.07
CA ARG A 23 -0.05 -47.29 19.90
C ARG A 23 -0.06 -46.43 21.17
N THR A 24 -0.38 -47.05 22.31
CA THR A 24 -0.36 -46.38 23.62
C THR A 24 1.04 -45.87 23.98
N HIS A 25 2.10 -46.64 23.68
CA HIS A 25 3.47 -46.16 23.87
C HIS A 25 3.79 -44.96 22.98
N THR A 26 3.39 -45.00 21.71
CA THR A 26 3.64 -43.91 20.74
C THR A 26 2.90 -42.63 21.16
N GLU A 27 1.64 -42.74 21.61
CA GLU A 27 0.87 -41.63 22.17
C GLU A 27 1.58 -40.95 23.35
N HIS A 28 2.15 -41.75 24.27
CA HIS A 28 2.92 -41.23 25.41
C HIS A 28 4.22 -40.52 24.97
N VAL A 29 4.87 -41.00 23.91
CA VAL A 29 6.09 -40.39 23.37
C VAL A 29 5.77 -39.08 22.64
N ILE A 30 4.69 -39.03 21.86
CA ILE A 30 4.26 -37.83 21.11
C ILE A 30 4.15 -36.62 22.02
N VAL A 31 3.48 -36.75 23.17
CA VAL A 31 3.29 -35.62 24.11
C VAL A 31 4.62 -35.07 24.63
N ARG A 32 5.65 -35.92 24.75
CA ARG A 32 6.98 -35.55 25.27
C ARG A 32 7.94 -35.03 24.20
N LEU A 33 7.59 -35.16 22.92
CA LEU A 33 8.37 -34.62 21.82
C LEU A 33 8.18 -33.10 21.74
N ARG A 34 9.30 -32.39 21.60
CA ARG A 34 9.33 -30.92 21.42
C ARG A 34 9.29 -30.51 19.96
N ASP A 35 9.77 -31.38 19.08
CA ASP A 35 9.82 -31.10 17.65
C ASP A 35 8.45 -31.41 17.03
N PRO A 36 7.79 -30.42 16.41
CA PRO A 36 6.44 -30.58 15.87
C PRO A 36 6.40 -31.50 14.64
N TYR A 37 7.48 -31.62 13.88
CA TYR A 37 7.54 -32.51 12.72
C TYR A 37 7.60 -33.97 13.16
N PHE A 38 8.40 -34.28 14.18
CA PHE A 38 8.42 -35.64 14.74
C PHE A 38 7.09 -36.01 15.41
N ARG A 39 6.43 -35.07 16.08
CA ARG A 39 5.06 -35.28 16.61
C ARG A 39 4.11 -35.66 15.49
N VAL A 40 4.07 -34.87 14.43
CA VAL A 40 3.22 -35.13 13.26
C VAL A 40 3.50 -36.47 12.60
N MET A 41 4.78 -36.83 12.38
CA MET A 41 5.14 -38.11 11.80
C MET A 41 4.66 -39.29 12.68
N LEU A 42 4.83 -39.20 14.00
CA LEU A 42 4.41 -40.24 14.92
C LEU A 42 2.90 -40.31 15.09
N THR A 43 2.22 -39.16 15.14
CA THR A 43 0.74 -39.10 15.16
C THR A 43 0.20 -39.81 13.93
N GLN A 44 0.71 -39.48 12.74
CA GLN A 44 0.30 -40.16 11.51
C GLN A 44 0.58 -41.66 11.53
N LEU A 45 1.72 -42.07 12.08
CA LEU A 45 2.08 -43.48 12.18
C LEU A 45 1.13 -44.24 13.13
N ALA A 46 0.72 -43.61 14.22
CA ALA A 46 -0.12 -44.21 15.26
C ALA A 46 -1.62 -44.22 14.90
N SER A 47 -2.16 -43.11 14.41
CA SER A 47 -3.59 -42.96 14.10
C SER A 47 -3.92 -43.45 12.69
N LYS A 48 -2.96 -43.39 11.75
CA LYS A 48 -3.18 -43.54 10.31
C LYS A 48 -4.24 -42.59 9.73
N ASP A 49 -4.59 -41.54 10.48
CA ASP A 49 -5.58 -40.55 10.10
C ASP A 49 -4.92 -39.18 9.93
N TRP A 50 -4.98 -38.68 8.71
CA TRP A 50 -4.45 -37.37 8.35
C TRP A 50 -5.31 -36.20 8.87
N PHE A 51 -6.50 -36.46 9.43
CA PHE A 51 -7.36 -35.40 9.98
C PHE A 51 -6.80 -34.77 11.26
N GLU A 52 -6.14 -35.55 12.11
CA GLU A 52 -5.57 -35.07 13.39
C GLU A 52 -4.26 -34.30 13.20
N VAL A 53 -3.54 -34.56 12.11
CA VAL A 53 -2.20 -34.02 11.87
C VAL A 53 -2.19 -32.50 11.65
N PRO A 54 -3.09 -31.90 10.86
CA PRO A 54 -3.20 -30.45 10.70
C PRO A 54 -3.65 -29.70 11.96
N GLU A 55 -4.08 -30.39 13.03
CA GLU A 55 -4.46 -29.75 14.29
C GLU A 55 -3.26 -29.44 15.20
N GLU A 56 -2.04 -29.89 14.85
CA GLU A 56 -0.83 -29.61 15.62
C GLU A 56 -0.44 -28.12 15.54
N GLU A 57 -0.93 -27.32 16.49
CA GLU A 57 -0.74 -25.86 16.53
C GLU A 57 0.75 -25.44 16.58
N LEU A 58 1.66 -26.31 17.04
CA LEU A 58 3.10 -26.05 17.01
C LEU A 58 3.68 -26.01 15.59
N LEU A 59 3.00 -26.59 14.61
CA LEU A 59 3.35 -26.42 13.20
C LEU A 59 2.89 -25.06 12.67
N ARG A 60 3.80 -24.39 11.95
CA ARG A 60 3.48 -23.19 11.19
C ARG A 60 2.30 -23.44 10.25
N LEU A 61 1.41 -22.46 10.13
CA LEU A 61 0.20 -22.55 9.30
C LEU A 61 0.48 -23.06 7.88
N ARG A 62 1.54 -22.57 7.23
CA ARG A 62 1.96 -23.03 5.90
C ARG A 62 2.23 -24.53 5.84
N GLY A 63 2.88 -25.09 6.86
CA GLY A 63 3.16 -26.53 6.93
C GLY A 63 1.87 -27.34 7.11
N ARG A 64 0.97 -26.87 7.97
CA ARG A 64 -0.34 -27.50 8.17
C ARG A 64 -1.20 -27.47 6.91
N LEU A 65 -1.20 -26.35 6.18
CA LEU A 65 -1.87 -26.22 4.89
C LEU A 65 -1.29 -27.17 3.85
N ALA A 66 0.04 -27.29 3.76
CA ALA A 66 0.67 -28.21 2.81
C ALA A 66 0.25 -29.67 3.06
N ILE A 67 0.21 -30.11 4.33
CA ILE A 67 -0.28 -31.44 4.70
C ILE A 67 -1.76 -31.59 4.35
N ALA A 68 -2.58 -30.60 4.70
CA ALA A 68 -4.01 -30.62 4.42
C ALA A 68 -4.29 -30.76 2.92
N PHE A 69 -3.61 -29.97 2.07
CA PHE A 69 -3.75 -30.05 0.61
C PHE A 69 -3.25 -31.36 0.02
N GLN A 70 -2.23 -31.97 0.62
CA GLN A 70 -1.63 -33.20 0.10
C GLN A 70 -2.44 -34.45 0.45
N PHE A 71 -3.10 -34.47 1.60
CA PHE A 71 -3.62 -35.71 2.19
C PHE A 71 -5.09 -35.71 2.56
N LEU A 72 -5.76 -34.55 2.65
CA LEU A 72 -7.20 -34.50 2.94
C LEU A 72 -8.03 -34.55 1.65
N GLU A 73 -9.17 -35.23 1.72
CA GLU A 73 -10.20 -35.18 0.69
C GLU A 73 -10.91 -33.82 0.68
N ASP A 74 -11.47 -33.43 -0.47
CA ASP A 74 -12.10 -32.11 -0.71
C ASP A 74 -13.10 -31.68 0.38
N LYS A 75 -13.93 -32.61 0.88
CA LYS A 75 -14.92 -32.31 1.91
C LYS A 75 -14.25 -32.01 3.27
N ALA A 76 -13.25 -32.81 3.63
CA ALA A 76 -12.49 -32.63 4.87
C ALA A 76 -11.63 -31.37 4.80
N LEU A 77 -10.94 -31.15 3.67
CA LEU A 77 -10.16 -29.95 3.40
C LEU A 77 -11.02 -28.70 3.48
N SER A 78 -12.18 -28.68 2.82
CA SER A 78 -13.12 -27.55 2.86
C SER A 78 -13.57 -27.24 4.30
N SER A 79 -13.84 -28.26 5.10
CA SER A 79 -14.25 -28.10 6.50
C SER A 79 -13.10 -27.57 7.37
N TYR A 80 -11.88 -28.07 7.14
CA TYR A 80 -10.66 -27.61 7.81
C TYR A 80 -10.35 -26.14 7.50
N LEU A 81 -10.37 -25.73 6.22
CA LEU A 81 -10.09 -24.35 5.82
C LEU A 81 -11.10 -23.35 6.39
N ARG A 82 -12.40 -23.72 6.45
CA ARG A 82 -13.44 -22.88 7.10
C ARG A 82 -13.16 -22.72 8.59
N ARG A 83 -12.92 -23.83 9.30
CA ARG A 83 -12.58 -23.80 10.74
C ARG A 83 -11.36 -22.94 11.02
N MET A 84 -10.31 -23.06 10.22
CA MET A 84 -9.10 -22.25 10.34
C MET A 84 -9.37 -20.77 10.13
N THR A 85 -10.25 -20.43 9.18
CA THR A 85 -10.66 -19.04 8.93
C THR A 85 -11.46 -18.47 10.11
N ASP A 86 -12.42 -19.24 10.64
CA ASP A 86 -13.24 -18.81 11.79
C ASP A 86 -12.39 -18.62 13.05
N GLN A 87 -11.44 -19.52 13.28
CA GLN A 87 -10.45 -19.38 14.35
C GLN A 87 -9.57 -18.15 14.17
N ALA A 88 -9.11 -17.89 12.94
CA ALA A 88 -8.31 -16.70 12.64
C ALA A 88 -9.10 -15.40 12.88
N CYS A 89 -10.39 -15.36 12.51
CA CYS A 89 -11.28 -14.24 12.82
C CYS A 89 -11.40 -14.03 14.34
N THR A 90 -11.62 -15.11 15.10
CA THR A 90 -11.81 -15.03 16.56
C THR A 90 -10.53 -14.64 17.29
N ARG A 91 -9.39 -15.20 16.87
CA ARG A 91 -8.09 -14.96 17.49
C ARG A 91 -7.40 -13.71 16.94
N GLY A 92 -7.90 -13.09 15.87
CA GLY A 92 -7.17 -12.02 15.17
C GLY A 92 -5.80 -12.48 14.67
N ASP A 93 -5.70 -13.72 14.17
CA ASP A 93 -4.45 -14.25 13.60
C ASP A 93 -4.35 -13.85 12.14
N ILE A 94 -3.56 -12.81 11.87
CA ILE A 94 -3.38 -12.25 10.52
C ILE A 94 -2.85 -13.28 9.51
N GLY A 95 -2.17 -14.34 9.97
CA GLY A 95 -1.75 -15.44 9.10
C GLY A 95 -2.91 -16.12 8.37
N GLY A 96 -4.12 -16.07 8.95
CA GLY A 96 -5.35 -16.59 8.35
C GLY A 96 -5.77 -15.91 7.05
N LEU A 97 -5.21 -14.74 6.71
CA LEU A 97 -5.44 -14.07 5.43
C LEU A 97 -4.99 -14.91 4.23
N ILE A 98 -4.07 -15.85 4.41
CA ILE A 98 -3.68 -16.77 3.33
C ILE A 98 -4.85 -17.66 2.87
N ILE A 99 -5.84 -17.89 3.75
CA ILE A 99 -7.04 -18.70 3.48
C ILE A 99 -8.22 -17.77 3.16
N GLY A 100 -8.47 -16.79 4.03
CA GLY A 100 -9.63 -15.89 3.90
C GLY A 100 -9.50 -14.87 2.77
N GLY A 101 -8.26 -14.58 2.32
CA GLY A 101 -7.96 -13.51 1.38
C GLY A 101 -8.32 -12.13 1.91
N LEU A 102 -8.09 -11.09 1.11
CA LEU A 102 -8.66 -9.76 1.35
C LEU A 102 -10.12 -9.75 0.86
N THR A 103 -10.99 -10.42 1.63
CA THR A 103 -12.45 -10.51 1.41
C THR A 103 -13.17 -9.95 2.63
N PRO A 104 -14.51 -9.74 2.62
CA PRO A 104 -15.23 -9.32 3.82
C PRO A 104 -14.96 -10.18 5.05
N THR A 105 -14.76 -11.49 4.87
CA THR A 105 -14.35 -12.41 5.94
C THR A 105 -12.91 -12.15 6.39
N GLY A 106 -11.98 -11.96 5.44
CA GLY A 106 -10.60 -11.60 5.77
C GLY A 106 -10.48 -10.26 6.50
N MET A 107 -11.34 -9.29 6.20
CA MET A 107 -11.41 -8.03 6.93
C MET A 107 -11.81 -8.22 8.39
N ASN A 108 -12.55 -9.28 8.74
CA ASN A 108 -12.80 -9.64 10.14
C ASN A 108 -11.52 -10.12 10.84
N ILE A 109 -10.66 -10.87 10.13
CA ILE A 109 -9.34 -11.27 10.63
C ILE A 109 -8.48 -10.04 10.91
N VAL A 110 -8.45 -9.08 9.97
CA VAL A 110 -7.71 -7.81 10.14
C VAL A 110 -8.26 -7.02 11.32
N GLN A 111 -9.59 -6.92 11.49
CA GLN A 111 -10.19 -6.25 12.64
C GLN A 111 -9.73 -6.89 13.96
N GLY A 112 -9.84 -8.22 14.09
CA GLY A 112 -9.38 -8.91 15.30
C GLY A 112 -7.87 -8.75 15.55
N TYR A 113 -7.07 -8.65 14.48
CA TYR A 113 -5.64 -8.34 14.60
C TYR A 113 -5.42 -6.93 15.17
N VAL A 114 -6.11 -5.92 14.63
CA VAL A 114 -6.07 -4.54 15.15
C VAL A 114 -6.51 -4.47 16.61
N ASP A 115 -7.60 -5.15 16.97
CA ASP A 115 -8.12 -5.15 18.34
C ASP A 115 -7.11 -5.71 19.35
N ARG A 116 -6.22 -6.60 18.91
CA ARG A 116 -5.19 -7.23 19.76
C ARG A 116 -3.87 -6.45 19.78
N THR A 117 -3.46 -5.87 18.66
CA THR A 117 -2.11 -5.31 18.50
C THR A 117 -2.10 -3.79 18.46
N GLY A 118 -3.22 -3.16 18.12
CA GLY A 118 -3.30 -1.73 17.80
C GLY A 118 -2.61 -1.35 16.48
N ASP A 119 -2.16 -2.33 15.69
CA ASP A 119 -1.42 -2.11 14.44
C ASP A 119 -2.37 -1.69 13.30
N VAL A 120 -2.71 -0.41 13.34
CA VAL A 120 -3.57 0.23 12.34
C VAL A 120 -2.86 0.46 11.00
N GLN A 121 -1.52 0.51 11.00
CA GLN A 121 -0.72 0.64 9.77
C GLN A 121 -0.95 -0.57 8.85
N THR A 122 -0.75 -1.78 9.37
CA THR A 122 -0.98 -3.01 8.59
C THR A 122 -2.41 -3.07 8.08
N ALA A 123 -3.39 -2.70 8.91
CA ALA A 123 -4.79 -2.70 8.54
C ALA A 123 -5.13 -1.69 7.44
N ALA A 124 -4.58 -0.46 7.52
CA ALA A 124 -4.77 0.58 6.51
C ALA A 124 -4.16 0.19 5.15
N ILE A 125 -2.96 -0.40 5.16
CA ILE A 125 -2.28 -0.87 3.94
C ILE A 125 -3.07 -2.01 3.29
N LEU A 126 -3.44 -3.03 4.06
CA LEU A 126 -4.26 -4.15 3.55
C LEU A 126 -5.62 -3.66 3.05
N GLY A 127 -6.25 -2.75 3.79
CA GLY A 127 -7.52 -2.13 3.44
C GLY A 127 -7.46 -1.37 2.11
N ALA A 128 -6.35 -0.69 1.80
CA ALA A 128 -6.17 0.04 0.55
C ALA A 128 -6.19 -0.86 -0.70
N HIS A 129 -5.74 -2.11 -0.59
CA HIS A 129 -5.80 -3.09 -1.69
C HIS A 129 -7.18 -3.75 -1.86
N ALA A 130 -8.04 -3.66 -0.85
CA ALA A 130 -9.35 -4.27 -0.85
C ALA A 130 -10.47 -3.26 -1.17
N SER A 131 -10.46 -2.12 -0.48
CA SER A 131 -11.55 -1.15 -0.50
C SER A 131 -11.10 0.22 -0.99
N PRO A 132 -11.88 0.90 -1.86
CA PRO A 132 -13.19 0.51 -2.40
C PRO A 132 -13.14 -0.38 -3.66
N ALA A 133 -11.94 -0.67 -4.20
CA ALA A 133 -11.79 -1.27 -5.53
C ALA A 133 -12.42 -2.67 -5.69
N LYS A 134 -12.30 -3.55 -4.70
CA LYS A 134 -12.87 -4.91 -4.76
C LYS A 134 -14.23 -4.98 -4.08
N PHE A 135 -14.38 -4.29 -2.96
CA PHE A 135 -15.64 -4.11 -2.25
C PHE A 135 -15.56 -2.91 -1.30
N VAL A 136 -16.70 -2.39 -0.87
CA VAL A 136 -16.76 -1.28 0.09
C VAL A 136 -16.81 -1.82 1.51
N ASP A 137 -15.90 -1.35 2.37
CA ASP A 137 -15.87 -1.69 3.80
C ASP A 137 -15.54 -0.44 4.63
N ALA A 138 -16.45 -0.05 5.53
CA ALA A 138 -16.29 1.15 6.35
C ALA A 138 -15.08 1.08 7.30
N ARG A 139 -14.67 -0.14 7.69
CA ARG A 139 -13.50 -0.32 8.58
C ARG A 139 -12.22 0.07 7.87
N ALA A 140 -12.09 -0.22 6.58
CA ALA A 140 -10.92 0.14 5.80
C ALA A 140 -10.72 1.66 5.77
N GLU A 141 -11.81 2.42 5.60
CA GLU A 141 -11.76 3.89 5.64
C GLU A 141 -11.43 4.40 7.05
N TRP A 142 -11.95 3.75 8.09
CA TRP A 142 -11.65 4.13 9.46
C TRP A 142 -10.18 3.85 9.84
N TRP A 143 -9.63 2.70 9.44
CA TRP A 143 -8.20 2.39 9.64
C TRP A 143 -7.31 3.36 8.85
N LEU A 144 -7.71 3.70 7.62
CA LEU A 144 -7.02 4.68 6.80
C LEU A 144 -6.88 6.02 7.51
N GLU A 145 -7.99 6.55 8.02
CA GLU A 145 -8.01 7.86 8.68
C GLU A 145 -7.27 7.83 10.02
N THR A 146 -7.41 6.73 10.76
CA THR A 146 -6.70 6.54 12.03
C THR A 146 -5.18 6.46 11.81
N TYR A 147 -4.74 5.75 10.77
CA TYR A 147 -3.32 5.68 10.42
C TYR A 147 -2.77 7.04 9.97
N ARG A 148 -3.53 7.80 9.17
CA ARG A 148 -3.16 9.19 8.80
C ARG A 148 -3.03 10.08 10.02
N SER A 149 -4.01 10.04 10.91
CA SER A 149 -4.01 10.79 12.17
C SER A 149 -2.81 10.43 13.05
N LEU A 150 -2.44 9.14 13.12
CA LEU A 150 -1.25 8.68 13.83
C LEU A 150 0.04 9.26 13.24
N LEU A 151 0.20 9.20 11.91
CA LEU A 151 1.36 9.75 11.21
C LEU A 151 1.45 11.27 11.40
N ASP A 152 0.31 11.97 11.36
CA ASP A 152 0.24 13.41 11.61
C ASP A 152 0.61 13.78 13.04
N GLY A 153 0.12 13.02 14.03
CA GLY A 153 0.50 13.18 15.42
C GLY A 153 2.00 13.02 15.65
N PHE A 154 2.64 12.12 14.90
CA PHE A 154 4.09 11.91 14.93
C PHE A 154 4.88 12.85 14.01
N LYS A 155 4.21 13.77 13.31
CA LYS A 155 4.81 14.69 12.32
C LYS A 155 5.53 13.96 11.18
N LEU A 156 5.12 12.73 10.88
CA LEU A 156 5.63 11.90 9.78
C LEU A 156 4.92 12.23 8.46
N PHE A 157 4.89 13.52 8.11
CA PHE A 157 4.11 14.03 6.97
C PHE A 157 4.55 13.43 5.63
N HIS A 158 5.84 13.21 5.44
CA HIS A 158 6.36 12.59 4.22
C HIS A 158 5.88 11.15 4.05
N HIS A 159 5.83 10.37 5.14
CA HIS A 159 5.28 9.01 5.10
C HIS A 159 3.77 9.01 4.82
N ARG A 160 3.02 9.96 5.41
CA ARG A 160 1.59 10.12 5.13
C ARG A 160 1.33 10.43 3.65
N VAL A 161 2.13 11.32 3.08
CA VAL A 161 2.04 11.69 1.66
C VAL A 161 2.41 10.50 0.78
N ALA A 162 3.53 9.82 1.06
CA ALA A 162 3.96 8.63 0.30
C ALA A 162 2.87 7.54 0.29
N PHE A 163 2.32 7.20 1.45
CA PHE A 163 1.21 6.27 1.56
C PHE A 163 -0.04 6.73 0.78
N GLY A 164 -0.35 8.04 0.81
CA GLY A 164 -1.45 8.61 0.03
C GLY A 164 -1.25 8.48 -1.49
N VAL A 165 -0.02 8.70 -1.97
CA VAL A 165 0.35 8.56 -3.39
C VAL A 165 0.25 7.10 -3.83
N GLU A 166 0.84 6.17 -3.07
CA GLU A 166 0.79 4.73 -3.37
C GLU A 166 -0.66 4.21 -3.40
N ARG A 167 -1.49 4.60 -2.43
CA ARG A 167 -2.93 4.28 -2.44
C ARG A 167 -3.64 4.90 -3.65
N GLY A 168 -3.29 6.12 -4.02
CA GLY A 168 -3.83 6.79 -5.21
C GLY A 168 -3.53 6.00 -6.49
N GLN A 169 -2.31 5.49 -6.64
CA GLN A 169 -1.90 4.65 -7.77
C GLN A 169 -2.69 3.34 -7.82
N ILE A 170 -2.79 2.61 -6.70
CA ILE A 170 -3.56 1.36 -6.61
C ILE A 170 -4.99 1.54 -7.14
N LEU A 171 -5.61 2.67 -6.78
CA LEU A 171 -6.98 2.92 -7.13
C LEU A 171 -7.14 3.54 -8.52
N GLN A 172 -6.15 4.28 -9.01
CA GLN A 172 -6.09 4.70 -10.41
C GLN A 172 -6.01 3.48 -11.33
N ASP A 173 -5.19 2.49 -10.98
CA ASP A 173 -5.12 1.21 -11.70
C ASP A 173 -6.47 0.49 -11.67
N ALA A 174 -7.17 0.49 -10.53
CA ALA A 174 -8.51 -0.07 -10.43
C ALA A 174 -9.52 0.64 -11.36
N VAL A 175 -9.43 1.96 -11.48
CA VAL A 175 -10.27 2.72 -12.43
C VAL A 175 -9.94 2.36 -13.88
N GLN A 176 -8.66 2.28 -14.23
CA GLN A 176 -8.22 1.91 -15.58
C GLN A 176 -8.65 0.50 -15.97
N ASN A 177 -8.63 -0.44 -15.02
CA ASN A 177 -9.08 -1.81 -15.21
C ASN A 177 -10.61 -1.96 -15.22
N GLY A 178 -11.35 -0.90 -14.92
CA GLY A 178 -12.83 -0.92 -14.86
C GLY A 178 -13.41 -1.51 -13.58
N ASP A 179 -12.58 -1.77 -12.56
CA ASP A 179 -13.01 -2.25 -11.23
C ASP A 179 -13.70 -1.13 -10.43
N LEU A 180 -13.39 0.14 -10.72
CA LEU A 180 -13.89 1.29 -9.99
C LEU A 180 -14.29 2.42 -10.94
N ALA A 181 -15.43 3.08 -10.67
CA ALA A 181 -15.83 4.24 -11.45
C ALA A 181 -14.85 5.41 -11.24
N PRO A 182 -14.55 6.23 -12.27
CA PRO A 182 -13.75 7.44 -12.09
C PRO A 182 -14.39 8.39 -11.07
N PHE A 183 -13.58 8.93 -10.17
CA PHE A 183 -14.00 9.92 -9.18
C PHE A 183 -12.89 10.93 -8.88
N GLU A 184 -13.27 12.06 -8.29
CA GLU A 184 -12.32 13.12 -7.90
C GLU A 184 -11.65 12.76 -6.57
N TRP A 185 -10.36 12.44 -6.64
CA TRP A 185 -9.53 11.96 -5.53
C TRP A 185 -9.25 13.02 -4.46
N ALA A 186 -8.89 14.20 -4.93
CA ALA A 186 -8.59 15.35 -4.10
C ALA A 186 -9.22 16.56 -4.77
N PRO A 187 -9.96 17.39 -4.02
CA PRO A 187 -10.49 18.63 -4.58
C PRO A 187 -9.32 19.50 -5.02
N ARG A 188 -9.50 20.18 -6.15
CA ARG A 188 -8.52 21.15 -6.65
C ARG A 188 -8.25 22.22 -5.59
N GLN A 189 -7.03 22.26 -5.07
CA GLN A 189 -6.65 23.20 -4.03
C GLN A 189 -6.31 24.60 -4.58
N ILE A 190 -5.90 24.68 -5.85
CA ILE A 190 -5.49 25.94 -6.50
C ILE A 190 -6.21 26.08 -7.84
N LEU A 191 -6.81 27.25 -8.08
CA LEU A 191 -7.44 27.62 -9.34
C LEU A 191 -6.69 28.79 -9.98
N ILE A 192 -6.07 28.57 -11.14
CA ILE A 192 -5.36 29.62 -11.86
C ILE A 192 -6.32 30.35 -12.81
N ARG A 193 -6.32 31.68 -12.77
CA ARG A 193 -7.13 32.55 -13.63
C ARG A 193 -6.25 33.44 -14.50
N CYS A 194 -6.75 33.82 -15.68
CA CYS A 194 -6.08 34.80 -16.52
C CYS A 194 -6.14 36.20 -15.88
N SER A 195 -5.00 36.89 -15.76
CA SER A 195 -4.94 38.27 -15.24
C SER A 195 -5.73 39.28 -16.08
N TYR A 196 -5.89 39.03 -17.38
CA TYR A 196 -6.60 39.94 -18.30
C TYR A 196 -8.11 39.72 -18.28
N CYS A 197 -8.58 38.50 -18.52
CA CYS A 197 -10.01 38.22 -18.67
C CYS A 197 -10.65 37.55 -17.44
N SER A 198 -9.89 37.27 -16.39
CA SER A 198 -10.32 36.61 -15.14
C SER A 198 -10.95 35.21 -15.29
N LYS A 199 -11.06 34.69 -16.52
CA LYS A 199 -11.56 33.34 -16.78
C LYS A 199 -10.56 32.30 -16.28
N PRO A 200 -11.04 31.19 -15.68
CA PRO A 200 -10.18 30.12 -15.21
C PRO A 200 -9.41 29.52 -16.39
N LYS A 201 -8.10 29.33 -16.21
CA LYS A 201 -7.32 28.50 -17.11
C LYS A 201 -7.50 27.07 -16.63
N ASN A 202 -8.56 26.40 -17.08
CA ASN A 202 -8.64 24.95 -16.89
C ASN A 202 -7.49 24.33 -17.69
N PRO A 203 -6.56 23.57 -17.07
CA PRO A 203 -5.77 22.65 -17.85
C PRO A 203 -6.77 21.66 -18.46
N VAL A 204 -7.10 21.87 -19.73
CA VAL A 204 -8.04 21.01 -20.45
C VAL A 204 -7.35 19.64 -20.56
N LEU A 205 -8.05 18.61 -20.11
CA LEU A 205 -7.68 17.18 -20.18
C LEU A 205 -7.66 16.64 -21.63
N ASP A 206 -7.84 17.50 -22.63
CA ASP A 206 -7.81 17.09 -24.04
C ASP A 206 -6.36 16.94 -24.46
N GLY A 207 -5.91 15.69 -24.53
CA GLY A 207 -4.59 15.24 -25.00
C GLY A 207 -4.27 15.55 -26.46
N VAL A 208 -4.79 16.65 -27.01
CA VAL A 208 -4.66 17.04 -28.43
C VAL A 208 -3.67 18.19 -28.62
N HIS A 209 -3.34 18.98 -27.58
CA HIS A 209 -2.37 20.07 -27.71
C HIS A 209 -1.02 19.71 -27.08
N ARG A 210 -0.14 19.09 -27.88
CA ARG A 210 1.29 18.84 -27.57
C ARG A 210 2.13 20.13 -27.60
N GLY A 211 1.70 21.18 -26.91
CA GLY A 211 2.40 22.46 -26.91
C GLY A 211 2.09 23.34 -25.70
N ARG A 212 3.10 24.05 -25.21
CA ARG A 212 2.95 25.08 -24.16
C ARG A 212 1.98 26.15 -24.65
N PRO A 213 0.84 26.41 -23.97
CA PRO A 213 -0.09 27.44 -24.40
C PRO A 213 0.59 28.82 -24.35
N THR A 214 0.91 29.38 -25.52
CA THR A 214 1.54 30.71 -25.65
C THR A 214 0.56 31.86 -25.49
N ALA A 215 -0.73 31.57 -25.33
CA ALA A 215 -1.81 32.54 -25.20
C ALA A 215 -2.98 32.00 -24.34
N CYS A 216 -3.79 32.89 -23.79
CA CYS A 216 -5.03 32.54 -23.11
C CYS A 216 -6.08 32.01 -24.11
N PRO A 217 -6.74 30.87 -23.86
CA PRO A 217 -7.74 30.32 -24.78
C PRO A 217 -9.02 31.17 -24.89
N HIS A 218 -9.23 32.13 -23.98
CA HIS A 218 -10.43 32.96 -23.95
C HIS A 218 -10.25 34.37 -24.49
N CYS A 219 -9.04 34.94 -24.42
CA CYS A 219 -8.77 36.32 -24.82
C CYS A 219 -7.49 36.49 -25.65
N SER A 220 -6.77 35.39 -25.91
CA SER A 220 -5.52 35.35 -26.67
C SER A 220 -4.36 36.18 -26.10
N CYS A 221 -4.51 36.79 -24.93
CA CYS A 221 -3.42 37.50 -24.25
C CYS A 221 -2.32 36.53 -23.81
N ALA A 222 -1.07 36.99 -23.87
CA ALA A 222 0.09 36.20 -23.46
C ALA A 222 0.03 35.83 -21.96
N PRO A 223 0.56 34.66 -21.55
CA PRO A 223 0.75 34.32 -20.15
C PRO A 223 1.71 35.28 -19.44
N PRO A 224 1.71 35.32 -18.10
CA PRO A 224 2.72 36.05 -17.36
C PRO A 224 4.12 35.56 -17.73
N ARG A 225 5.11 36.46 -17.64
CA ARG A 225 6.52 36.17 -17.87
C ARG A 225 7.22 36.00 -16.53
N CYS A 226 8.30 35.24 -16.53
CA CYS A 226 9.22 35.19 -15.41
C CYS A 226 9.81 36.58 -15.16
N SER A 227 9.78 37.05 -13.92
CA SER A 227 10.34 38.35 -13.54
C SER A 227 11.85 38.46 -13.73
N ASP A 228 12.55 37.33 -13.77
CA ASP A 228 14.01 37.29 -13.95
C ASP A 228 14.38 37.07 -15.43
N CYS A 229 14.08 35.90 -16.01
CA CYS A 229 14.47 35.61 -17.39
C CYS A 229 13.53 36.16 -18.48
N LEU A 230 12.40 36.77 -18.12
CA LEU A 230 11.40 37.33 -19.04
C LEU A 230 10.75 36.33 -20.02
N VAL A 231 11.02 35.03 -19.87
CA VAL A 231 10.38 33.97 -20.65
C VAL A 231 8.96 33.71 -20.14
N THR A 232 8.05 33.42 -21.06
CA THR A 232 6.65 33.12 -20.76
C THR A 232 6.51 31.90 -19.85
N LEU A 233 5.76 32.06 -18.76
CA LEU A 233 5.42 30.97 -17.84
C LEU A 233 4.29 30.13 -18.43
N SER A 234 4.47 28.81 -18.44
CA SER A 234 3.49 27.85 -18.93
C SER A 234 3.13 26.84 -17.87
N ILE A 235 1.84 26.59 -17.68
CA ILE A 235 1.35 25.47 -16.86
C ILE A 235 1.37 24.24 -17.77
N VAL A 236 2.24 23.28 -17.47
CA VAL A 236 2.26 21.99 -18.16
C VAL A 236 1.11 21.14 -17.61
N PRO A 237 0.20 20.62 -18.44
CA PRO A 237 -0.84 19.70 -17.98
C PRO A 237 -0.22 18.42 -17.39
N ASP A 238 -0.80 17.90 -16.31
CA ASP A 238 -0.26 16.73 -15.61
C ASP A 238 -0.07 15.51 -16.51
N GLY A 239 -1.01 15.22 -17.43
CA GLY A 239 -0.87 14.08 -18.33
C GLY A 239 0.30 14.18 -19.33
N ALA A 240 0.66 15.39 -19.77
CA ALA A 240 1.83 15.60 -20.63
C ALA A 240 3.13 15.44 -19.83
N ARG A 241 3.14 15.98 -18.61
CA ARG A 241 4.24 15.85 -17.66
C ARG A 241 4.48 14.39 -17.25
N GLU A 242 3.42 13.64 -16.97
CA GLU A 242 3.48 12.22 -16.62
C GLU A 242 4.01 11.36 -17.77
N ALA A 243 3.63 11.66 -19.02
CA ALA A 243 4.18 10.99 -20.20
C ALA A 243 5.67 11.27 -20.39
N GLU A 244 6.12 12.51 -20.20
CA GLU A 244 7.54 12.89 -20.26
C GLU A 244 8.36 12.21 -19.14
N LEU A 245 7.83 12.18 -17.92
CA LEU A 245 8.44 11.50 -16.77
C LEU A 245 8.46 9.97 -16.91
N SER A 246 7.51 9.38 -17.63
CA SER A 246 7.50 7.94 -17.91
C SER A 246 8.57 7.55 -18.93
N HIS A 247 9.00 8.49 -19.78
CA HIS A 247 10.05 8.28 -20.77
C HIS A 247 11.45 8.57 -20.23
N SER A 248 11.59 9.35 -19.15
CA SER A 248 12.86 9.50 -18.44
C SER A 248 13.01 8.37 -17.42
N HIS A 249 14.13 7.63 -17.46
CA HIS A 249 14.45 6.57 -16.48
C HIS A 249 14.72 7.11 -15.06
N THR A 250 14.35 8.36 -14.76
CA THR A 250 14.59 9.10 -13.53
C THR A 250 13.27 9.41 -12.83
N ALA A 251 12.67 8.40 -12.20
CA ALA A 251 11.41 8.51 -11.45
C ALA A 251 11.43 9.50 -10.25
N HIS A 252 12.57 10.18 -10.00
CA HIS A 252 12.83 11.02 -8.83
C HIS A 252 13.57 12.32 -9.16
N GLN A 253 13.25 12.98 -10.28
CA GLN A 253 13.74 14.34 -10.50
C GLN A 253 12.90 15.35 -9.71
N ASN A 254 13.56 16.24 -8.96
CA ASN A 254 12.90 17.35 -8.27
C ASN A 254 12.29 18.27 -9.33
N THR A 255 10.97 18.22 -9.51
CA THR A 255 10.26 19.09 -10.45
C THR A 255 10.05 20.50 -9.90
N ILE A 256 10.65 20.81 -8.74
CA ILE A 256 10.48 22.11 -8.09
C ILE A 256 11.01 23.22 -9.00
N ASP A 257 12.10 23.00 -9.73
CA ASP A 257 12.73 23.98 -10.61
C ASP A 257 11.80 24.47 -11.73
N GLU A 258 10.87 23.61 -12.16
CA GLU A 258 9.88 23.91 -13.19
C GLU A 258 8.60 24.56 -12.62
N ALA A 259 8.49 24.66 -11.30
CA ALA A 259 7.31 25.24 -10.66
C ALA A 259 7.24 26.75 -10.91
N ILE A 260 6.02 27.27 -10.91
CA ILE A 260 5.76 28.70 -10.97
C ILE A 260 5.67 29.22 -9.54
N ILE A 261 6.57 30.12 -9.17
CA ILE A 261 6.49 30.86 -7.90
C ILE A 261 5.77 32.18 -8.17
N ILE A 262 4.89 32.57 -7.26
CA ILE A 262 4.15 33.83 -7.30
C ILE A 262 4.33 34.53 -5.96
N CYS A 263 4.81 35.77 -5.98
CA CYS A 263 4.88 36.60 -4.78
C CYS A 263 3.45 36.97 -4.32
N GLN A 264 3.14 36.72 -3.05
CA GLN A 264 1.81 37.02 -2.51
C GLN A 264 1.55 38.54 -2.35
N THR A 265 2.61 39.35 -2.32
CA THR A 265 2.52 40.81 -2.14
C THR A 265 2.33 41.55 -3.47
N CYS A 266 3.25 41.35 -4.42
CA CYS A 266 3.24 42.08 -5.70
C CYS A 266 2.63 41.29 -6.87
N GLN A 267 2.33 40.00 -6.69
CA GLN A 267 1.84 39.09 -7.74
C GLN A 267 2.78 38.89 -8.93
N HIS A 268 4.03 39.37 -8.84
CA HIS A 268 5.07 38.99 -9.79
C HIS A 268 5.38 37.50 -9.66
N SER A 269 5.73 36.88 -10.78
CA SER A 269 5.87 35.44 -10.88
C SER A 269 7.14 35.06 -11.64
N GLY A 270 7.66 33.88 -11.37
CA GLY A 270 8.87 33.38 -12.02
C GLY A 270 8.98 31.86 -11.99
N HIS A 271 9.95 31.35 -12.74
CA HIS A 271 10.38 29.96 -12.60
C HIS A 271 11.02 29.81 -11.22
N ALA A 272 10.72 28.71 -10.53
CA ALA A 272 11.23 28.49 -9.19
C ALA A 272 12.75 28.52 -9.15
N SER A 273 13.45 27.90 -10.11
CA SER A 273 14.92 27.94 -10.17
C SER A 273 15.44 29.38 -10.14
N HIS A 274 15.00 30.23 -11.07
CA HIS A 274 15.44 31.62 -11.15
C HIS A 274 15.09 32.46 -9.91
N ILE A 275 13.89 32.27 -9.36
CA ILE A 275 13.46 33.02 -8.18
C ILE A 275 14.21 32.57 -6.93
N LEU A 276 14.40 31.26 -6.76
CA LEU A 276 15.16 30.72 -5.63
C LEU A 276 16.63 31.14 -5.73
N ASP A 277 17.23 31.10 -6.91
CA ASP A 277 18.59 31.56 -7.15
C ASP A 277 18.73 33.06 -6.84
N TRP A 278 17.76 33.90 -7.25
CA TRP A 278 17.77 35.33 -6.92
C TRP A 278 17.76 35.58 -5.41
N PHE A 279 16.86 34.91 -4.67
CA PHE A 279 16.72 35.13 -3.23
C PHE A 279 17.79 34.44 -2.40
N PHE A 280 18.30 33.26 -2.78
CA PHE A 280 19.15 32.40 -1.95
C PHE A 280 20.52 32.03 -2.55
N GLY A 281 20.80 32.35 -3.81
CA GLY A 281 22.06 32.00 -4.48
C GLY A 281 22.38 30.50 -4.49
N GLU A 282 23.56 30.13 -5.00
CA GLU A 282 23.99 28.72 -5.09
C GLU A 282 24.32 28.10 -3.71
N ASP A 283 24.74 28.93 -2.74
CA ASP A 283 25.12 28.49 -1.39
C ASP A 283 23.91 28.38 -0.42
N GLY A 284 22.70 28.72 -0.88
CA GLY A 284 21.47 28.71 -0.08
C GLY A 284 21.37 29.85 0.95
N ALA A 285 22.32 30.79 0.95
CA ALA A 285 22.32 31.98 1.80
C ALA A 285 21.58 33.14 1.12
N ARG A 286 20.72 33.85 1.87
CA ARG A 286 19.89 34.93 1.30
C ARG A 286 20.77 35.98 0.61
N SER A 287 20.68 36.07 -0.72
CA SER A 287 21.42 37.00 -1.58
C SER A 287 20.71 38.33 -1.75
N HIS A 288 19.39 38.27 -1.96
CA HIS A 288 18.54 39.46 -2.12
C HIS A 288 17.33 39.38 -1.20
N ASP A 289 16.79 40.54 -0.83
CA ASP A 289 15.62 40.68 0.00
C ASP A 289 14.48 41.44 -0.69
N MET A 290 14.64 41.82 -1.95
CA MET A 290 13.65 42.53 -2.76
C MET A 290 13.30 41.74 -4.03
N CYS A 291 12.12 42.03 -4.59
CA CYS A 291 11.68 41.46 -5.87
C CYS A 291 12.63 41.82 -7.01
N PRO A 292 12.90 40.89 -7.96
CA PRO A 292 13.76 41.17 -9.12
C PRO A 292 13.14 42.13 -10.15
N VAL A 293 11.87 42.53 -9.99
CA VAL A 293 11.22 43.49 -10.89
C VAL A 293 11.64 44.90 -10.53
N ALA A 294 12.13 45.66 -11.51
CA ALA A 294 12.47 47.07 -11.34
C ALA A 294 11.28 47.87 -10.80
N ASP A 295 11.57 48.80 -9.88
CA ASP A 295 10.60 49.68 -9.20
C ASP A 295 9.58 48.92 -8.30
N CYS A 296 9.86 47.67 -7.92
CA CYS A 296 9.03 46.89 -7.00
C CYS A 296 9.67 46.82 -5.60
N ASP A 297 9.11 47.56 -4.64
CA ASP A 297 9.61 47.65 -3.26
C ASP A 297 9.10 46.51 -2.34
N CYS A 298 8.75 45.34 -2.89
CA CYS A 298 8.28 44.22 -2.06
C CYS A 298 9.45 43.33 -1.61
N HIS A 299 9.40 42.93 -0.33
CA HIS A 299 10.43 42.15 0.35
C HIS A 299 9.98 40.75 0.76
#